data_AF-A0A3D3VDB4-F1
#
_entry.id   AF-A0A3D3VDB4-F1
#
_cell.length_a   1.000
_cell.length_b   1.000
_cell.length_c   1.000
_cell.angle_alpha   90.00
_cell.angle_beta   90.00
_cell.angle_gamma   90.00
#
_symmetry.space_group_name_H-M   'P 1'
#
loop_
_entity.id
_entity.type
_entity.pdbx_description
1 polymer ?
#
loop_
_entity_poly.entity_id
_entity_poly.type
_entity_poly.pdbx_seq_one_letter_code
_entity_poly.pdbx_strand_id
1 'polypeptide(L)'
;MLKGKQGRFRQNLLGKRVDYSGRSVIVVGPELLLHQCGLPKKMALELFKPFIYHKLELYGYATTIKAAKRMVEKERPEVWDILEEVIREHP
;
A
#
# COMPACT_ATOMS: atom_id res chain seq x y z
N MET A 1 31.47 4.30 17.64
CA MET A 1 30.53 4.95 16.69
C MET A 1 30.24 4.13 15.43
N LEU A 2 31.24 3.53 14.77
CA LEU A 2 31.05 2.81 13.49
C LEU A 2 30.82 1.29 13.63
N LYS A 3 31.44 0.64 14.64
CA LYS A 3 31.38 -0.82 14.86
C LYS A 3 30.29 -1.22 15.88
N GLY A 4 29.88 -2.48 15.84
CA GLY A 4 28.85 -3.06 16.72
C GLY A 4 27.44 -3.06 16.12
N LYS A 5 26.48 -3.72 16.80
CA LYS A 5 25.08 -3.81 16.34
C LYS A 5 24.37 -2.45 16.29
N GLN A 6 24.72 -1.54 17.20
CA GLN A 6 24.22 -0.15 17.22
C GLN A 6 25.14 0.83 16.47
N GLY A 7 26.18 0.34 15.79
CA GLY A 7 27.06 1.18 14.98
C GLY A 7 26.35 1.69 13.72
N ARG A 8 26.73 2.88 13.24
CA ARG A 8 26.12 3.51 12.05
C ARG A 8 26.11 2.63 10.81
N PHE A 9 27.11 1.76 10.63
CA PHE A 9 27.14 0.82 9.51
C PHE A 9 25.94 -0.15 9.52
N ARG A 10 25.63 -0.76 10.67
CA ARG A 10 24.53 -1.73 10.76
C ARG A 10 23.17 -1.07 10.89
N GLN A 11 23.07 0.04 11.63
CA GLN A 11 21.79 0.73 11.84
C GLN A 11 21.35 1.58 10.65
N ASN A 12 22.28 2.22 9.93
CA ASN A 12 21.92 3.26 8.97
C ASN A 12 22.38 2.95 7.54
N LEU A 13 23.30 2.01 7.32
CA LEU A 13 23.78 1.68 5.96
C LEU A 13 23.24 0.34 5.44
N LEU A 14 22.96 -0.64 6.32
CA LEU A 14 22.52 -1.98 5.90
C LEU A 14 20.99 -2.20 5.95
N GLY A 15 20.28 -1.54 6.85
CA GLY A 15 18.82 -1.67 6.96
C GLY A 15 18.20 -0.34 7.39
N LYS A 16 17.16 0.09 6.69
CA LYS A 16 16.43 1.33 6.98
C LYS A 16 14.94 1.05 7.06
N ARG A 17 14.21 1.90 7.77
CA ARG A 17 12.75 1.95 7.64
C ARG A 17 12.43 2.45 6.24
N VAL A 18 11.42 1.85 5.63
CA VAL A 18 11.00 2.14 4.26
C VAL A 18 9.52 2.47 4.25
N ASP A 19 9.15 3.46 3.44
CA ASP A 19 7.76 3.79 3.15
C ASP A 19 7.13 2.71 2.26
N TYR A 20 5.80 2.75 2.09
CA TYR A 20 5.05 1.77 1.30
C TYR A 20 5.28 0.32 1.77
N SER A 21 5.36 0.12 3.09
CA SER A 21 5.54 -1.20 3.71
C SER A 21 4.48 -1.47 4.79
N GLY A 22 4.12 -2.74 4.95
CA GLY A 22 3.11 -3.19 5.90
C GLY A 22 3.48 -4.51 6.58
N ARG A 23 2.84 -4.81 7.69
CA ARG A 23 2.98 -6.09 8.40
C ARG A 23 1.61 -6.53 8.93
N SER A 24 1.28 -7.80 8.73
CA SER A 24 0.10 -8.44 9.31
C SER A 24 0.42 -9.85 9.79
N VAL A 25 -0.54 -10.46 10.50
CA VAL A 25 -0.54 -11.89 10.81
C VAL A 25 -0.89 -12.67 9.55
N ILE A 26 -0.20 -13.80 9.33
CA ILE A 26 -0.46 -14.72 8.22
C ILE A 26 -1.47 -15.79 8.62
N VAL A 27 -2.35 -16.17 7.70
CA VAL A 27 -3.33 -17.24 7.84
C VAL A 27 -3.30 -18.09 6.57
N VAL A 28 -3.65 -19.37 6.69
CA VAL A 28 -3.71 -20.30 5.54
C VAL A 28 -4.93 -19.96 4.66
N GLY A 29 -4.70 -19.74 3.36
CA GLY A 29 -5.74 -19.55 2.34
C GLY A 29 -5.70 -20.70 1.32
N PRO A 30 -6.40 -21.82 1.57
CA PRO A 30 -6.30 -23.04 0.75
C PRO A 30 -6.80 -22.88 -0.70
N GLU A 31 -7.60 -21.85 -0.98
CA GLU A 31 -8.15 -21.52 -2.29
C GLU A 31 -7.20 -20.73 -3.20
N LEU A 32 -6.08 -20.23 -2.67
CA LEU A 32 -5.14 -19.40 -3.41
C LEU A 32 -4.20 -20.24 -4.29
N LEU A 33 -3.89 -19.72 -5.48
CA LEU A 33 -2.88 -20.29 -6.34
C LEU A 33 -1.46 -19.96 -5.84
N LEU A 34 -0.45 -20.71 -6.30
CA LEU A 34 0.94 -20.55 -5.85
C LEU A 34 1.50 -19.12 -6.05
N HIS A 35 1.02 -18.39 -7.05
CA HIS A 35 1.46 -17.03 -7.37
C HIS A 35 0.58 -15.94 -6.73
N GLN A 36 -0.35 -16.31 -5.85
CA GLN A 36 -1.31 -15.39 -5.24
C GLN A 36 -1.06 -15.24 -3.74
N CYS A 37 -1.43 -14.09 -3.20
CA CYS A 37 -1.50 -13.84 -1.78
C CYS A 37 -2.77 -13.05 -1.43
N GLY A 38 -3.32 -13.30 -0.23
CA GLY A 38 -4.43 -12.51 0.30
C GLY A 38 -3.91 -11.28 1.02
N LEU A 39 -4.29 -10.08 0.55
CA LEU A 39 -3.95 -8.81 1.20
C LEU A 39 -5.21 -8.19 1.82
N PRO A 40 -5.21 -7.81 3.11
CA PRO A 40 -6.35 -7.11 3.71
C PRO A 40 -6.65 -5.80 2.99
N LYS A 41 -7.93 -5.56 2.65
CA LYS A 41 -8.38 -4.37 1.90
C LYS A 41 -7.86 -3.05 2.48
N LYS A 42 -7.88 -2.89 3.80
CA LYS A 42 -7.37 -1.69 4.49
C LYS A 42 -5.86 -1.52 4.33
N MET A 43 -5.10 -2.62 4.34
CA MET A 43 -3.65 -2.56 4.12
C MET A 43 -3.34 -2.20 2.66
N ALA A 44 -4.05 -2.81 1.71
CA ALA A 44 -3.93 -2.46 0.31
C ALA A 44 -4.24 -0.97 0.07
N LEU A 45 -5.34 -0.47 0.65
CA LEU A 45 -5.72 0.94 0.52
C LEU A 45 -4.62 1.89 1.01
N GLU A 46 -3.91 1.57 2.10
CA GLU A 46 -2.77 2.36 2.59
C GLU A 46 -1.53 2.27 1.69
N LEU A 47 -1.15 1.06 1.26
CA LEU A 47 0.03 0.83 0.43
C LEU A 47 -0.09 1.48 -0.95
N PHE A 48 -1.30 1.49 -1.50
CA PHE A 48 -1.55 1.96 -2.87
C PHE A 48 -2.10 3.39 -2.96
N LYS A 49 -2.11 4.16 -1.86
CA LYS A 49 -2.66 5.54 -1.80
C LYS A 49 -2.28 6.43 -2.99
N PRO A 50 -1.00 6.56 -3.40
CA PRO A 50 -0.63 7.46 -4.50
C PRO A 50 -1.28 7.06 -5.83
N PHE A 51 -1.35 5.75 -6.10
CA PHE A 51 -1.94 5.21 -7.32
C PHE A 51 -3.46 5.41 -7.35
N ILE A 52 -4.12 5.21 -6.21
CA ILE A 52 -5.55 5.44 -6.05
C ILE A 52 -5.87 6.93 -6.27
N TYR A 53 -5.09 7.85 -5.71
CA TYR A 53 -5.31 9.29 -5.91
C TYR A 53 -5.18 9.67 -7.38
N HIS A 54 -4.17 9.15 -8.07
CA HIS A 54 -3.97 9.41 -9.49
C HIS A 54 -5.16 8.91 -10.32
N LYS A 55 -5.65 7.70 -10.06
CA LYS A 55 -6.81 7.14 -10.75
C LYS A 55 -8.12 7.89 -10.47
N LEU A 56 -8.35 8.30 -9.22
CA LEU A 56 -9.50 9.13 -8.85
C LEU A 56 -9.53 10.46 -9.60
N GLU A 57 -8.36 11.06 -9.84
CA GLU A 57 -8.24 12.29 -10.61
C GLU A 57 -8.45 12.03 -12.11
N LEU A 58 -7.81 10.99 -12.66
CA LEU A 58 -7.96 10.62 -14.08
C LEU A 58 -9.41 10.33 -14.48
N TYR A 59 -10.18 9.69 -13.60
CA TYR A 59 -11.59 9.38 -13.85
C TYR A 59 -12.55 10.52 -13.47
N GLY A 60 -12.03 11.65 -13.00
CA GLY A 60 -12.83 12.83 -12.66
C GLY A 60 -13.64 12.69 -11.37
N TYR A 61 -13.44 11.63 -10.58
CA TYR A 61 -14.07 11.48 -9.26
C TYR A 61 -13.57 12.52 -8.25
N ALA A 62 -12.32 12.96 -8.40
CA ALA A 62 -11.72 14.00 -7.59
C ALA A 62 -11.06 15.06 -8.48
N THR A 63 -11.37 16.34 -8.23
CA THR A 63 -10.77 17.47 -8.96
C THR A 63 -9.40 17.89 -8.41
N THR A 64 -9.02 17.43 -7.22
CA THR A 64 -7.74 17.73 -6.58
C THR A 64 -7.28 16.55 -5.72
N ILE A 65 -5.97 16.47 -5.47
CA ILE A 65 -5.38 15.48 -4.55
C ILE A 65 -5.98 15.57 -3.14
N LYS A 66 -6.32 16.78 -2.66
CA LYS A 66 -6.97 16.95 -1.35
C LYS A 66 -8.37 16.32 -1.31
N ALA A 67 -9.13 16.46 -2.40
CA ALA A 67 -10.43 15.82 -2.53
C ALA A 67 -10.28 14.29 -2.60
N ALA A 68 -9.34 13.78 -3.41
CA ALA A 68 -9.06 12.35 -3.52
C ALA A 68 -8.67 11.75 -2.15
N LYS A 69 -7.77 12.40 -1.42
CA LYS A 69 -7.39 12.00 -0.05
C LYS A 69 -8.60 11.88 0.87
N ARG A 70 -9.50 12.87 0.85
CA ARG A 70 -10.73 12.86 1.66
C ARG A 70 -11.69 11.74 1.23
N MET A 71 -11.75 11.39 -0.05
CA MET A 71 -12.57 10.26 -0.52
C MET A 71 -12.03 8.92 -0.02
N VAL A 72 -10.72 8.73 -0.07
CA VAL A 72 -10.04 7.53 0.42
C VAL A 72 -10.16 7.40 1.95
N GLU A 73 -9.99 8.48 2.71
CA GLU A 73 -10.20 8.48 4.18
C GLU A 73 -11.65 8.17 4.59
N LYS A 74 -12.61 8.46 3.70
CA LYS A 74 -14.03 8.16 3.90
C LYS A 74 -14.43 6.78 3.36
N GLU A 75 -13.49 6.01 2.81
CA GLU A 75 -13.72 4.68 2.24
C GLU A 75 -14.90 4.66 1.25
N ARG A 76 -15.02 5.70 0.42
CA ARG A 76 -16.14 5.83 -0.53
C ARG A 76 -16.18 4.64 -1.52
N PRO A 77 -17.36 4.23 -2.00
CA PRO A 77 -17.52 3.07 -2.88
C PRO A 77 -16.54 3.04 -4.07
N GLU A 78 -16.35 4.17 -4.75
CA GLU A 78 -15.52 4.30 -5.96
C GLU A 78 -14.04 4.00 -5.69
N VAL A 79 -13.59 4.15 -4.44
CA VAL A 79 -12.21 3.83 -4.01
C VAL A 79 -11.94 2.33 -4.10
N TRP A 80 -12.95 1.50 -3.84
CA TRP A 80 -12.80 0.05 -3.85
C TRP A 80 -12.66 -0.49 -5.28
N ASP A 81 -13.44 0.06 -6.22
CA ASP A 81 -13.37 -0.31 -7.63
C ASP A 81 -11.99 0.08 -8.21
N ILE A 82 -11.52 1.29 -7.89
CA ILE A 82 -10.18 1.75 -8.29
C ILE A 82 -9.08 0.92 -7.64
N LEU A 83 -9.23 0.53 -6.37
CA LEU A 83 -8.25 -0.32 -5.70
C LEU A 83 -8.12 -1.66 -6.40
N GLU A 84 -9.23 -2.31 -6.79
CA GLU A 84 -9.21 -3.57 -7.54
C GLU A 84 -8.52 -3.46 -8.90
N GLU A 85 -8.66 -2.31 -9.57
CA GLU A 85 -7.95 -2.04 -10.81
C GLU A 85 -6.45 -1.83 -10.58
N VAL A 86 -6.08 -1.03 -9.56
CA VAL A 86 -4.69 -0.68 -9.27
C VAL A 86 -3.86 -1.89 -8.85
N ILE A 87 -4.44 -2.83 -8.09
CA ILE A 87 -3.74 -4.04 -7.64
C ILE A 87 -3.62 -5.09 -8.74
N ARG A 88 -4.40 -4.98 -9.83
CA ARG A 88 -4.38 -5.97 -10.90
C ARG A 88 -3.02 -5.94 -11.60
N GLU A 89 -2.37 -7.11 -11.66
CA GLU A 89 -1.02 -7.28 -12.24
C GLU A 89 0.08 -6.44 -11.57
N HIS A 90 -0.15 -5.98 -10.33
CA HIS A 90 0.86 -5.32 -9.51
C HIS A 90 1.37 -6.30 -8.43
N PRO A 91 2.57 -6.89 -8.60
CA PRO A 91 3.11 -7.88 -7.66
C PRO A 91 3.46 -7.28 -6.29
#